data_AF-A0A7J7GMA9-F1
#
_entry.id   AF-A0A7J7GMA9-F1
#
_cell.length_a   1.000
_cell.length_b   1.000
_cell.length_c   1.000
_cell.angle_alpha   90.00
_cell.angle_beta   90.00
_cell.angle_gamma   90.00
#
_symmetry.space_group_name_H-M   'P 1'
#
loop_
_entity.id
_entity.type
_entity.pdbx_description
1 polymer ?
#
loop_
_entity_poly.entity_id
_entity_poly.type
_entity_poly.pdbx_seq_one_letter_code
_entity_poly.pdbx_strand_id
1 'polypeptide(L)'
;MFCHFDWAGRGSILTRSVGLWCNLLLDKEGEVRLKGILEKAAMADKTVIITTVNGAWTEPGSVFDLFLESFRIGNQTRRLLNHLVVIALDQKAYDRCSALHLHCYVLSTHGKDFSGVVYFMSTGYVDMMWRRIDLLHSVLKLGYNFIFTNILKFQQSYNI
;
A
#
# COMPACT_ATOMS: atom_id res chain seq x y z
N MET A 1 22.32 -14.68 -0.02
CA MET A 1 22.07 -13.97 -1.29
C MET A 1 21.65 -12.56 -0.92
N PHE A 2 22.63 -11.67 -0.74
CA PHE A 2 22.40 -10.30 -0.30
C PHE A 2 22.52 -9.36 -1.51
N CYS A 3 21.53 -8.51 -1.73
CA CYS A 3 21.65 -7.34 -2.60
C CYS A 3 22.60 -6.35 -1.91
N HIS A 4 23.91 -6.49 -2.12
CA HIS A 4 24.88 -5.49 -1.68
C HIS A 4 24.97 -4.42 -2.78
N PHE A 5 24.64 -3.18 -2.41
CA PHE A 5 24.66 -2.01 -3.29
C PHE A 5 26.02 -1.34 -3.16
N ASP A 6 26.90 -1.54 -4.16
CA ASP A 6 28.18 -0.85 -4.22
C ASP A 6 28.12 0.18 -5.36
N TRP A 7 27.99 1.46 -4.98
CA TRP A 7 27.91 2.60 -5.92
C TRP A 7 29.32 3.18 -6.09
N ALA A 8 30.10 2.61 -7.01
CA ALA A 8 31.31 3.23 -7.53
C ALA A 8 31.26 3.23 -9.06
N GLY A 9 31.12 4.42 -9.64
CA GLY A 9 30.89 4.64 -11.06
C GLY A 9 31.93 3.99 -11.97
N ARG A 10 31.48 2.99 -12.75
CA ARG A 10 31.95 2.64 -14.10
C ARG A 10 30.98 1.60 -14.68
N GLY A 11 29.96 2.06 -15.38
CA GLY A 11 28.88 1.21 -15.90
C GLY A 11 29.36 0.30 -17.03
N SER A 12 29.43 -1.01 -16.77
CA SER A 12 29.47 -2.06 -17.79
C SER A 12 28.06 -2.59 -18.05
N ILE A 13 27.80 -3.10 -19.26
CA ILE A 13 26.47 -3.62 -19.70
C ILE A 13 25.91 -4.67 -18.73
N LEU A 14 26.77 -5.44 -18.04
CA LEU A 14 26.41 -6.45 -17.05
C LEU A 14 25.68 -5.88 -15.82
N THR A 15 26.05 -4.67 -15.37
CA THR A 15 25.40 -4.02 -14.20
C THR A 15 23.94 -3.64 -14.47
N ARG A 16 23.61 -3.28 -15.72
CA ARG A 16 22.24 -2.95 -16.15
C ARG A 16 21.34 -4.18 -16.19
N SER A 17 21.85 -5.30 -16.68
CA SER A 17 21.09 -6.55 -16.74
C SER A 17 20.77 -7.05 -15.33
N VAL A 18 21.75 -7.11 -14.42
CA VAL A 18 21.55 -7.55 -13.03
C VAL A 18 20.51 -6.69 -12.30
N GLY A 19 20.53 -5.36 -12.49
CA GLY A 19 19.52 -4.46 -11.92
C GLY A 19 18.09 -4.74 -12.43
N LEU A 20 17.95 -5.06 -13.72
CA LEU A 20 16.65 -5.41 -14.32
C LEU A 20 16.11 -6.73 -13.76
N TRP A 21 16.95 -7.75 -13.61
CA TRP A 21 16.57 -9.03 -13.01
C TRP A 21 16.19 -8.89 -11.52
N CYS A 22 16.92 -8.06 -10.77
CA CYS A 22 16.62 -7.79 -9.37
C CYS A 22 15.24 -7.14 -9.20
N ASN A 23 14.91 -6.13 -10.02
CA ASN A 23 13.59 -5.50 -10.01
C ASN A 23 12.48 -6.49 -10.38
N LEU A 24 12.69 -7.32 -11.41
CA LEU A 24 11.71 -8.34 -11.81
C LEU A 24 11.45 -9.37 -10.70
N LEU A 25 12.48 -9.76 -9.94
CA LEU A 25 12.34 -10.68 -8.81
C LEU A 25 11.60 -10.01 -7.64
N LEU A 26 11.92 -8.77 -7.30
CA LEU A 26 11.22 -8.00 -6.25
C LEU A 26 9.73 -7.80 -6.58
N ASP A 27 9.41 -7.54 -7.86
CA ASP A 27 8.03 -7.41 -8.32
C ASP A 27 7.27 -8.75 -8.21
N LYS A 28 7.90 -9.86 -8.59
CA LYS A 28 7.29 -11.20 -8.46
C LYS A 28 7.05 -11.59 -6.99
N GLU A 29 8.01 -11.32 -6.11
CA GLU A 29 7.82 -11.57 -4.67
C GLU A 29 6.69 -10.71 -4.09
N GLY A 30 6.59 -9.45 -4.52
CA GLY A 30 5.49 -8.56 -4.18
C GLY A 30 4.13 -9.12 -4.61
N GLU A 31 4.02 -9.60 -5.85
CA GLU A 31 2.81 -10.20 -6.39
C GLU A 31 2.39 -11.47 -5.62
N VAL A 32 3.34 -12.35 -5.30
CA VAL A 32 3.07 -13.57 -4.51
C VAL A 32 2.56 -13.22 -3.11
N ARG A 33 3.18 -12.24 -2.44
CA ARG A 33 2.72 -11.78 -1.11
C ARG A 33 1.33 -11.15 -1.20
N LEU A 34 1.10 -10.28 -2.19
CA LEU A 34 -0.19 -9.63 -2.41
C LEU A 34 -1.29 -10.69 -2.61
N LYS A 35 -1.05 -11.67 -3.48
CA LYS A 35 -1.99 -12.76 -3.74
C LYS A 35 -2.36 -13.51 -2.46
N GLY A 36 -1.38 -13.90 -1.65
CA GLY A 36 -1.63 -14.61 -0.39
C GLY A 36 -2.42 -13.79 0.64
N ILE A 37 -2.30 -12.45 0.63
CA ILE A 37 -3.12 -11.57 1.46
C ILE A 37 -4.56 -11.49 0.92
N LEU A 38 -4.72 -11.32 -0.39
CA LEU A 38 -6.03 -11.29 -1.05
C LEU A 38 -6.80 -12.60 -0.84
N GLU A 39 -6.13 -13.76 -0.93
CA GLU A 39 -6.72 -15.08 -0.66
C GLU A 39 -7.31 -15.18 0.75
N LYS A 40 -6.65 -14.58 1.75
CA LYS A 40 -7.10 -14.60 3.15
C LYS A 40 -8.25 -13.62 3.42
N ALA A 41 -8.27 -12.49 2.73
CA ALA A 41 -9.25 -11.43 2.92
C ALA A 41 -10.49 -11.58 2.03
N ALA A 42 -10.43 -12.36 0.96
CA ALA A 42 -11.50 -12.43 -0.04
C ALA A 42 -12.82 -12.96 0.52
N MET A 43 -13.92 -12.34 0.07
CA MET A 43 -15.26 -12.90 0.17
C MET A 43 -15.45 -14.06 -0.81
N ALA A 44 -16.59 -14.75 -0.73
CA ALA A 44 -16.89 -15.93 -1.56
C ALA A 44 -16.84 -15.65 -3.07
N ASP A 45 -17.12 -14.42 -3.48
CA ASP A 45 -17.11 -13.93 -4.88
C ASP A 45 -15.76 -13.30 -5.29
N LYS A 46 -14.70 -13.51 -4.50
CA LYS A 46 -13.37 -12.90 -4.65
C LYS A 46 -13.36 -11.36 -4.52
N THR A 47 -14.35 -10.78 -3.86
CA THR A 47 -14.33 -9.35 -3.53
C THR A 47 -13.52 -9.10 -2.25
N VAL A 48 -12.65 -8.08 -2.28
CA VAL A 48 -11.94 -7.55 -1.09
C VAL A 48 -12.29 -6.08 -0.87
N ILE A 49 -12.17 -5.59 0.37
CA ILE A 49 -12.26 -4.15 0.67
C ILE A 49 -10.83 -3.64 0.81
N ILE A 50 -10.46 -2.63 0.03
CA ILE A 50 -9.11 -2.08 0.02
C ILE A 50 -9.15 -0.65 0.54
N THR A 51 -8.26 -0.32 1.47
CA THR A 51 -7.98 1.05 1.85
C THR A 51 -6.49 1.35 1.80
N THR A 52 -6.13 2.63 1.62
CA THR A 52 -4.73 3.09 1.63
C THR A 52 -4.51 4.05 2.79
N VAL A 53 -3.40 3.90 3.51
CA VAL A 53 -3.03 4.75 4.64
C VAL A 53 -1.52 5.00 4.71
N ASN A 54 -1.12 6.15 5.24
CA ASN A 54 0.27 6.51 5.51
C ASN A 54 0.48 6.85 7.01
N GLY A 55 1.74 7.06 7.38
CA GLY A 55 2.21 7.29 8.75
C GLY A 55 1.67 8.57 9.39
N ALA A 56 1.28 9.55 8.59
CA ALA A 56 0.66 10.79 9.07
C ALA A 56 -0.74 10.57 9.66
N TRP A 57 -1.43 9.51 9.26
CA TRP A 57 -2.84 9.26 9.57
C TRP A 57 -3.08 7.98 10.38
N THR A 58 -2.08 7.53 11.13
CA THR A 58 -2.10 6.24 11.87
C THR A 58 -1.84 6.37 13.37
N GLU A 59 -1.70 7.60 13.88
CA GLU A 59 -1.64 7.86 15.33
C GLU A 59 -2.91 7.38 16.05
N PRO A 60 -2.84 7.03 17.33
CA PRO A 60 -4.04 6.69 18.12
C PRO A 60 -5.09 7.81 18.05
N GLY A 61 -6.34 7.45 17.76
CA GLY A 61 -7.45 8.40 17.58
C GLY A 61 -7.46 9.12 16.23
N SER A 62 -6.58 8.76 15.30
CA SER A 62 -6.56 9.30 13.94
C SER A 62 -7.77 8.85 13.10
N VAL A 63 -7.86 9.40 11.88
CA VAL A 63 -8.87 9.00 10.89
C VAL A 63 -8.87 7.49 10.60
N PHE A 64 -7.72 6.82 10.71
CA PHE A 64 -7.66 5.37 10.54
C PHE A 64 -8.39 4.63 11.65
N ASP A 65 -8.23 5.03 12.91
CA ASP A 65 -8.96 4.43 14.03
C ASP A 65 -10.46 4.70 13.91
N LEU A 66 -10.87 5.91 13.53
CA LEU A 66 -12.28 6.25 13.27
C LEU A 66 -12.89 5.42 12.13
N PHE A 67 -12.11 5.21 11.05
CA PHE A 67 -12.51 4.35 9.95
C PHE A 67 -12.76 2.92 10.42
N LEU A 68 -11.85 2.34 11.20
CA LEU A 68 -12.03 0.99 11.74
C LEU A 68 -13.21 0.92 12.73
N GLU A 69 -13.37 1.93 13.58
CA GLU A 69 -14.46 2.00 14.54
C GLU A 69 -15.83 2.04 13.85
N SER A 70 -15.92 2.71 12.69
CA SER A 70 -17.16 2.75 11.89
C SER A 70 -17.65 1.36 11.46
N PHE A 71 -16.75 0.41 11.22
CA PHE A 71 -17.14 -0.98 10.97
C PHE A 71 -17.59 -1.69 12.25
N ARG A 72 -16.98 -1.37 13.41
CA ARG A 72 -17.30 -2.05 14.67
C ARG A 72 -18.68 -1.67 15.19
N ILE A 73 -19.04 -0.39 15.10
CA ILE A 73 -20.31 0.14 15.61
C ILE A 73 -21.42 0.14 14.56
N GLY A 74 -21.08 -0.02 13.27
CA GLY A 74 -22.06 -0.03 12.19
C GLY A 74 -22.94 -1.28 12.19
N ASN A 75 -24.14 -1.14 11.62
CA ASN A 75 -25.10 -2.24 11.56
C ASN A 75 -24.63 -3.34 10.60
N GLN A 76 -24.31 -4.52 11.13
CA GLN A 76 -23.83 -5.69 10.37
C GLN A 76 -22.52 -5.48 9.58
N THR A 77 -21.74 -4.44 9.90
CA THR A 77 -20.49 -4.11 9.20
C THR A 77 -19.24 -4.69 9.85
N ARG A 78 -19.30 -5.11 11.13
CA ARG A 78 -18.12 -5.63 11.86
C ARG A 78 -17.42 -6.78 11.15
N ARG A 79 -18.19 -7.67 10.53
CA ARG A 79 -17.67 -8.82 9.73
C ARG A 79 -16.83 -8.38 8.53
N LEU A 80 -17.06 -7.19 7.99
CA LEU A 80 -16.34 -6.66 6.83
C LEU A 80 -14.87 -6.35 7.16
N LEU A 81 -14.51 -6.20 8.45
CA LEU A 81 -13.11 -6.05 8.86
C LEU A 81 -12.27 -7.28 8.51
N ASN A 82 -12.87 -8.48 8.46
CA ASN A 82 -12.19 -9.70 8.01
C ASN A 82 -11.86 -9.67 6.51
N HIS A 83 -12.48 -8.75 5.76
CA HIS A 83 -12.30 -8.59 4.33
C HIS A 83 -11.55 -7.31 3.97
N LEU A 84 -11.05 -6.59 4.97
CA LEU A 84 -10.33 -5.34 4.80
C LEU A 84 -8.83 -5.60 4.61
N VAL A 85 -8.31 -5.18 3.47
CA VAL A 85 -6.89 -5.10 3.15
C VAL A 85 -6.43 -3.65 3.24
N VAL A 86 -5.49 -3.39 4.13
CA VAL A 86 -4.88 -2.07 4.33
C VAL A 86 -3.56 -2.01 3.58
N ILE A 87 -3.49 -1.10 2.63
CA ILE A 87 -2.30 -0.78 1.86
C ILE A 87 -1.54 0.31 2.59
N ALA A 88 -0.43 -0.06 3.20
CA ALA A 88 0.47 0.84 3.90
C ALA A 88 1.44 1.50 2.91
N LEU A 89 1.48 2.82 2.90
CA LEU A 89 2.37 3.61 2.04
C LEU A 89 3.78 3.80 2.63
N ASP A 90 3.98 3.43 3.89
CA ASP A 90 5.24 3.50 4.61
C ASP A 90 5.26 2.49 5.77
N GLN A 91 6.43 2.36 6.39
CA GLN A 91 6.66 1.40 7.46
C GLN A 91 5.82 1.69 8.72
N LYS A 92 5.65 2.96 9.09
CA LYS A 92 4.88 3.35 10.28
C LYS A 92 3.42 2.92 10.13
N ALA A 93 2.83 3.13 8.95
CA ALA A 93 1.50 2.65 8.64
C ALA A 93 1.38 1.12 8.68
N TYR A 94 2.39 0.41 8.17
CA TYR A 94 2.41 -1.04 8.17
C TYR A 94 2.50 -1.63 9.59
N ASP A 95 3.35 -1.05 10.42
CA ASP A 95 3.53 -1.48 11.81
C ASP A 95 2.24 -1.29 12.60
N ARG A 96 1.58 -0.13 12.44
CA ARG A 96 0.26 0.13 13.05
C ARG A 96 -0.78 -0.88 12.59
N CYS A 97 -0.88 -1.12 11.28
CA CYS A 97 -1.83 -2.09 10.72
C CYS A 97 -1.60 -3.50 11.29
N SER A 98 -0.34 -3.90 11.37
CA SER A 98 0.06 -5.23 11.83
C SER A 98 -0.19 -5.42 13.33
N ALA A 99 0.04 -4.39 14.14
CA ALA A 99 -0.30 -4.37 15.57
C ALA A 99 -1.81 -4.49 15.83
N LEU A 100 -2.65 -4.09 14.86
CA LEU A 100 -4.10 -4.25 14.90
C LEU A 100 -4.58 -5.61 14.34
N HIS A 101 -3.65 -6.49 13.94
CA HIS A 101 -3.93 -7.81 13.37
C HIS A 101 -4.83 -7.79 12.13
N LEU A 102 -4.69 -6.77 11.28
CA LEU A 102 -5.41 -6.64 10.02
C LEU A 102 -4.63 -7.30 8.86
N HIS A 103 -5.26 -7.40 7.69
CA HIS A 103 -4.56 -7.77 6.45
C HIS A 103 -3.79 -6.56 5.92
N CYS A 104 -2.46 -6.59 6.04
CA CYS A 104 -1.60 -5.45 5.70
C CYS A 104 -0.68 -5.75 4.52
N TYR A 105 -0.58 -4.83 3.57
CA TYR A 105 0.37 -4.90 2.45
C TYR A 105 1.17 -3.61 2.34
N VAL A 106 2.50 -3.71 2.29
CA VAL A 106 3.38 -2.55 2.05
C VAL A 106 3.44 -2.26 0.57
N LEU A 107 3.05 -1.06 0.15
CA LEU A 107 3.20 -0.62 -1.22
C LEU A 107 4.67 -0.26 -1.48
N SER A 108 5.29 -0.88 -2.48
CA SER A 108 6.63 -0.50 -2.89
C SER A 108 6.65 0.94 -3.40
N THR A 109 7.45 1.77 -2.75
CA THR A 109 7.60 3.18 -3.11
C THR A 109 8.82 3.44 -4.00
N HIS A 110 9.60 2.40 -4.33
CA HIS A 110 10.86 2.49 -5.08
C HIS A 110 11.79 3.59 -4.56
N GLY A 111 11.90 3.72 -3.24
CA GLY A 111 12.76 4.70 -2.58
C GLY A 111 12.14 6.08 -2.38
N LYS A 112 10.86 6.30 -2.73
CA LYS A 112 10.12 7.53 -2.40
C LYS A 112 9.54 7.44 -0.99
N ASP A 113 9.62 8.54 -0.23
CA ASP A 113 9.02 8.63 1.09
C ASP A 113 7.63 9.27 1.01
N PHE A 114 6.60 8.55 1.46
CA PHE A 114 5.21 9.01 1.52
C PHE A 114 4.67 9.09 2.96
N SER A 115 5.55 8.99 3.96
CA SER A 115 5.17 8.91 5.38
C SER A 115 4.59 10.22 5.94
N GLY A 116 4.97 11.36 5.34
CA GLY A 116 4.53 12.69 5.75
C GLY A 116 3.19 13.15 5.16
N VAL A 117 2.82 14.39 5.46
CA VAL A 117 1.69 15.06 4.80
C VAL A 117 2.06 15.32 3.35
N VAL A 118 1.26 14.80 2.42
CA VAL A 118 1.45 15.02 0.98
C VAL A 118 0.53 16.13 0.50
N TYR A 119 1.11 17.12 -0.18
CA TYR A 119 0.36 18.24 -0.78
C TYR A 119 -0.31 17.82 -2.09
N PHE A 120 -1.57 18.22 -2.25
CA PHE A 120 -2.34 17.94 -3.46
C PHE A 120 -1.61 18.46 -4.72
N MET A 121 -1.57 17.65 -5.78
CA MET A 121 -0.90 17.93 -7.07
C MET A 121 0.63 18.13 -7.02
N SER A 122 1.28 17.90 -5.89
CA SER A 122 2.73 17.76 -5.85
C SER A 122 3.20 16.55 -6.68
N THR A 123 4.47 16.53 -7.09
CA THR A 123 5.08 15.36 -7.75
C THR A 123 4.93 14.10 -6.90
N GLY A 124 5.18 14.21 -5.59
CA GLY A 124 4.98 13.12 -4.63
C GLY A 124 3.54 12.61 -4.58
N TYR A 125 2.55 13.50 -4.66
CA TYR A 125 1.14 13.10 -4.77
C TYR A 125 0.87 12.30 -6.04
N VAL A 126 1.28 12.82 -7.21
CA VAL A 126 1.03 12.17 -8.50
C VAL A 126 1.70 10.79 -8.55
N ASP A 127 2.94 10.69 -8.07
CA ASP A 127 3.67 9.44 -8.00
C ASP A 127 2.97 8.38 -7.14
N MET A 128 2.55 8.77 -5.93
CA MET A 128 1.82 7.89 -5.02
C MET A 128 0.49 7.42 -5.64
N MET A 129 -0.20 8.30 -6.36
CA MET A 129 -1.44 7.97 -7.05
C MET A 129 -1.23 6.95 -8.17
N TRP A 130 -0.16 7.08 -8.96
CA TRP A 130 0.20 6.09 -9.97
C TRP A 130 0.51 4.73 -9.34
N ARG A 131 1.29 4.70 -8.26
CA ARG A 131 1.58 3.45 -7.53
C ARG A 131 0.31 2.78 -7.02
N ARG A 132 -0.66 3.57 -6.56
CA ARG A 132 -1.95 3.06 -6.13
C ARG A 132 -2.74 2.47 -7.30
N ILE A 133 -2.76 3.13 -8.45
CA ILE A 133 -3.42 2.63 -9.66
C ILE A 133 -2.78 1.31 -10.12
N ASP A 134 -1.45 1.24 -10.13
CA ASP A 134 -0.71 0.02 -10.50
C ASP A 134 -1.05 -1.15 -9.58
N LEU A 135 -1.12 -0.91 -8.27
CA LEU A 135 -1.54 -1.92 -7.30
C LEU A 135 -2.96 -2.42 -7.57
N LEU A 136 -3.92 -1.50 -7.74
CA LEU A 136 -5.32 -1.87 -7.98
C LEU A 136 -5.47 -2.65 -9.30
N HIS A 137 -4.70 -2.28 -10.32
CA HIS A 137 -4.63 -3.03 -11.57
C HIS A 137 -4.06 -4.45 -11.37
N SER A 138 -3.03 -4.62 -10.54
CA SER A 138 -2.51 -5.94 -10.17
C SER A 138 -3.54 -6.80 -9.44
N VAL A 139 -4.37 -6.22 -8.56
CA VAL A 139 -5.47 -6.93 -7.91
C VAL A 139 -6.45 -7.50 -8.94
N LEU A 140 -6.82 -6.70 -9.96
CA LEU A 140 -7.70 -7.17 -11.05
C LEU A 140 -7.04 -8.26 -11.89
N LYS A 141 -5.75 -8.12 -12.22
CA LYS A 141 -4.99 -9.14 -12.97
C LYS A 141 -4.92 -10.48 -12.23
N LEU A 142 -4.89 -10.45 -10.90
CA LEU A 142 -4.93 -11.64 -10.05
C LEU A 142 -6.34 -12.25 -9.95
N GLY A 143 -7.36 -11.63 -10.56
CA GLY A 143 -8.72 -12.15 -10.65
C GLY A 143 -9.60 -11.85 -9.44
N TYR A 144 -9.29 -10.78 -8.69
CA TYR A 144 -10.09 -10.30 -7.55
C TYR A 144 -10.89 -9.06 -7.93
N ASN A 145 -12.07 -8.92 -7.32
CA ASN A 145 -12.84 -7.68 -7.33
C ASN A 145 -12.47 -6.86 -6.10
N PHE A 146 -12.66 -5.53 -6.14
CA PHE A 146 -12.42 -4.72 -4.97
C PHE A 146 -13.41 -3.56 -4.79
N ILE A 147 -13.69 -3.26 -3.53
CA ILE A 147 -14.27 -1.98 -3.09
C ILE A 147 -13.13 -1.15 -2.55
N PHE A 148 -12.88 0.02 -3.13
CA PHE A 148 -11.78 0.88 -2.72
C PHE A 148 -12.27 2.08 -1.92
N THR A 149 -11.64 2.36 -0.78
CA THR A 149 -11.87 3.57 0.02
C THR A 149 -10.58 4.31 0.31
N ASN A 150 -10.57 5.61 0.01
CA ASN A 150 -9.42 6.46 0.25
C ASN A 150 -9.57 7.21 1.57
N ILE A 151 -8.77 6.85 2.57
CA ILE A 151 -8.71 7.58 3.85
C ILE A 151 -7.48 8.49 3.94
N LEU A 152 -6.68 8.60 2.87
CA LEU A 152 -5.59 9.56 2.80
C LEU A 152 -6.17 10.98 2.71
N LYS A 153 -5.81 11.81 3.68
CA LYS A 153 -6.07 13.25 3.64
C LYS A 153 -4.85 13.94 3.03
N PHE A 154 -5.12 14.73 1.98
CA PHE A 154 -4.12 15.59 1.34
C PHE A 154 -4.35 17.02 1.80
N GLN A 155 -3.27 17.72 2.14
CA GLN A 155 -3.38 19.16 2.36
C GLN A 155 -3.51 19.85 1.00
N GLN A 156 -4.54 20.66 0.86
CA GLN A 156 -4.67 21.58 -0.25
C GLN A 156 -3.76 22.78 0.05
N SER A 157 -2.84 23.08 -0.86
CA SER A 157 -2.04 24.30 -0.77
C SER A 157 -2.94 25.51 -1.07
N TYR A 158 -3.72 25.94 -0.09
CA TYR A 158 -4.25 27.30 -0.11
C TYR A 158 -3.17 28.20 0.46
N ASN A 159 -2.45 28.89 -0.42
CA ASN A 159 -1.86 30.17 -0.05
C ASN A 159 -3.03 31.14 0.19
N ILE A 160 -3.29 31.44 1.46
CA ILE A 160 -3.80 32.75 1.87
C ILE A 160 -2.62 33.45 2.54
#